data_AF-A0A6J7QU74-F1
#
_entry.id   AF-A0A6J7QU74-F1
#
_cell.length_a   1.000
_cell.length_b   1.000
_cell.length_c   1.000
_cell.angle_alpha   90.00
_cell.angle_beta   90.00
_cell.angle_gamma   90.00
#
_symmetry.space_group_name_H-M   'P 1'
#
loop_
_entity.id
_entity.type
_entity.pdbx_description
1 polymer ?
#
loop_
_entity_poly.entity_id
_entity_poly.type
_entity_poly.pdbx_seq_one_letter_code
_entity_poly.pdbx_strand_id
1 'polypeptide(L)'
;MVQLSHGGDDLDALVMAERIETESGGPAFVPVGAEAEFAHLLHSGQAFMAPDRELARALEPDEHDFLGIPGLLTPEETAALLASRDAEIRKRTRSSGPAEGDADSVPAREPETWRLTGSLRREINNLVSQVAARQGRPHSSIHVEVRSAVPGPPSASASLEILSARRDHLLSHLVA
;
A
#
# COMPACT_ATOMS: atom_id res chain seq x y z
N MET A 1 -29.35 7.35 -41.24
CA MET A 1 -29.39 8.55 -40.37
C MET A 1 -29.81 8.06 -38.99
N VAL A 2 -28.84 7.73 -38.13
CA VAL A 2 -29.11 7.21 -36.79
C VAL A 2 -29.12 8.40 -35.85
N GLN A 3 -30.30 8.75 -35.35
CA GLN A 3 -30.45 9.74 -34.28
C GLN A 3 -29.83 9.16 -33.01
N LEU A 4 -28.68 9.69 -32.62
CA LEU A 4 -28.13 9.52 -31.27
C LEU A 4 -28.88 10.51 -30.37
N SER A 5 -29.89 10.01 -29.67
CA SER A 5 -30.56 10.73 -28.59
C SER A 5 -29.54 11.05 -27.51
N HIS A 6 -29.44 12.34 -27.15
CA HIS A 6 -28.62 12.89 -26.08
C HIS A 6 -28.77 12.08 -24.77
N GLY A 7 -27.70 11.40 -24.35
CA GLY A 7 -27.54 10.85 -23.01
C GLY A 7 -26.75 11.82 -22.13
N GLY A 8 -27.26 13.04 -21.96
CA GLY A 8 -26.61 14.09 -21.18
C GLY A 8 -26.98 14.12 -19.68
N ASP A 9 -27.99 13.35 -19.26
CA ASP A 9 -28.59 13.49 -17.92
C ASP A 9 -27.91 12.63 -16.82
N ASP A 10 -27.05 11.66 -17.18
CA ASP A 10 -26.43 10.77 -16.18
C ASP A 10 -25.25 11.42 -15.43
N LEU A 11 -24.61 12.43 -16.02
CA LEU A 11 -23.50 13.14 -15.36
C LEU A 11 -23.99 14.12 -14.29
N ASP A 12 -25.13 14.78 -14.52
CA ASP A 12 -25.71 15.70 -13.53
C ASP A 12 -26.17 14.95 -12.27
N ALA A 13 -26.62 13.69 -12.41
CA ALA A 13 -26.98 12.84 -11.28
C ALA A 13 -25.79 12.49 -10.38
N LEU A 14 -24.58 12.33 -10.95
CA LEU A 14 -23.35 12.04 -10.20
C LEU A 14 -22.87 13.26 -9.39
N VAL A 15 -23.00 14.47 -9.95
CA VAL A 15 -22.64 15.72 -9.25
C VAL A 15 -23.51 15.96 -8.02
N MET A 16 -24.77 15.54 -8.05
CA MET A 16 -25.69 15.69 -6.91
C MET A 16 -25.37 14.74 -5.74
N ALA A 17 -24.70 13.61 -6.01
CA ALA A 17 -24.34 12.61 -5.01
C ALA A 17 -23.10 12.99 -4.18
N GLU A 18 -22.23 13.85 -4.71
CA GLU A 18 -21.01 14.31 -4.03
C GLU A 18 -21.23 15.58 -3.19
N ARG A 19 -22.48 16.04 -3.07
CA ARG A 19 -22.82 17.16 -2.19
C ARG A 19 -22.67 16.72 -0.73
N ILE A 20 -21.49 16.98 -0.18
CA ILE A 20 -21.24 16.89 1.25
C ILE A 20 -22.22 17.87 1.93
N GLU A 21 -23.19 17.33 2.67
CA GLU A 21 -24.04 18.13 3.55
C GLU A 21 -23.12 18.84 4.54
N THR A 22 -22.99 20.16 4.40
CA THR A 22 -22.21 20.97 5.32
C THR A 22 -23.03 21.17 6.59
N GLU A 23 -22.42 20.93 7.75
CA GLU A 23 -23.07 21.21 9.03
C GLU A 23 -23.50 22.68 9.09
N SER A 24 -24.78 22.91 9.42
CA SER A 24 -25.36 24.25 9.48
C SER A 24 -24.71 25.05 10.63
N GLY A 25 -23.87 26.03 10.28
CA GLY A 25 -23.21 26.93 11.23
C GLY A 25 -21.69 27.04 11.11
N GLY A 26 -21.05 26.25 10.25
CA GLY A 26 -19.61 26.32 9.97
C GLY A 26 -19.22 27.32 8.87
N PRO A 27 -17.91 27.65 8.72
CA PRO A 27 -17.43 28.42 7.59
C PRO A 27 -17.76 27.72 6.25
N ALA A 28 -18.00 28.51 5.20
CA ALA A 28 -18.34 27.99 3.87
C ALA A 28 -17.25 27.03 3.36
N PHE A 29 -17.66 25.90 2.80
CA PHE A 29 -16.75 24.93 2.19
C PHE A 29 -15.93 25.59 1.06
N VAL A 30 -14.61 25.47 1.14
CA VAL A 30 -13.68 25.89 0.09
C VAL A 30 -13.09 24.63 -0.54
N PRO A 31 -13.44 24.29 -1.80
CA PRO A 31 -12.81 23.17 -2.47
C PRO A 31 -11.33 23.51 -2.70
N VAL A 32 -10.45 22.68 -2.15
CA VAL A 32 -9.03 22.68 -2.51
C VAL A 32 -8.85 21.62 -3.61
N GLY A 33 -7.97 21.89 -4.58
CA GLY A 33 -7.67 20.91 -5.62
C GLY A 33 -7.14 19.60 -5.02
N ALA A 34 -7.56 18.47 -5.60
CA ALA A 34 -7.04 17.15 -5.26
C ALA A 34 -6.36 16.56 -6.50
N GLU A 35 -5.08 16.21 -6.38
CA GLU A 35 -4.34 15.44 -7.39
C GLU A 35 -4.01 14.06 -6.80
N ALA A 36 -4.09 13.01 -7.62
CA ALA A 36 -3.77 11.65 -7.23
C ALA A 36 -3.02 10.93 -8.36
N GLU A 37 -2.00 10.17 -7.99
CA GLU A 37 -1.17 9.42 -8.94
C GLU A 37 -1.10 7.96 -8.50
N PHE A 38 -1.02 7.04 -9.47
CA PHE A 38 -0.86 5.62 -9.16
C PHE A 38 0.58 5.34 -8.74
N ALA A 39 0.78 4.68 -7.61
CA ALA A 39 2.13 4.25 -7.21
C ALA A 39 2.65 3.08 -8.06
N HIS A 40 1.76 2.25 -8.61
CA HIS A 40 2.13 1.03 -9.34
C HIS A 40 1.21 0.77 -10.54
N LEU A 41 1.77 0.14 -11.56
CA LEU A 41 1.10 -0.35 -12.76
C LEU A 41 1.22 -1.87 -12.83
N LEU A 42 0.17 -2.56 -13.28
CA LEU A 42 0.16 -4.02 -13.42
C LEU A 42 0.30 -4.41 -14.89
N HIS A 43 1.29 -5.24 -15.21
CA HIS A 43 1.46 -5.83 -16.53
C HIS A 43 1.77 -7.32 -16.41
N SER A 44 1.02 -8.17 -17.12
CA SER A 44 1.22 -9.63 -17.14
C SER A 44 1.28 -10.29 -15.73
N GLY A 45 0.50 -9.76 -14.77
CA GLY A 45 0.46 -10.24 -13.39
C GLY A 45 1.63 -9.78 -12.50
N GLN A 46 2.50 -8.89 -13.00
CA GLN A 46 3.62 -8.30 -12.28
C GLN A 46 3.35 -6.81 -12.04
N ALA A 47 3.64 -6.32 -10.83
CA ALA A 47 3.49 -4.92 -10.46
C ALA A 47 4.82 -4.17 -10.65
N PHE A 48 4.77 -3.04 -11.35
CA PHE A 48 5.91 -2.17 -11.64
C PHE A 48 5.64 -0.79 -11.02
N MET A 49 6.68 -0.11 -10.53
CA MET A 49 6.54 1.24 -9.98
C MET A 49 6.18 2.21 -11.10
N ALA A 50 5.13 3.01 -10.90
CA ALA A 50 4.83 4.10 -11.83
C ALA A 50 5.78 5.27 -11.52
N PRO A 51 6.27 5.99 -12.54
CA PRO A 51 6.99 7.24 -12.28
C PRO A 51 6.01 8.24 -11.68
N ASP A 52 6.43 8.96 -10.64
CA ASP A 52 5.73 10.16 -10.19
C ASP A 52 5.79 11.24 -11.29
N ARG A 53 4.94 12.26 -11.21
CA ARG A 53 4.86 13.29 -12.24
C ARG A 53 6.13 14.12 -12.44
N GLU A 54 6.97 14.28 -11.42
CA GLU A 54 8.25 14.96 -11.56
C GLU A 54 9.23 14.09 -12.37
N LEU A 55 9.28 12.81 -12.05
CA LEU A 55 10.09 11.81 -12.75
C LEU A 55 9.57 11.55 -14.17
N ALA A 56 8.26 11.56 -14.39
CA ALA A 56 7.64 11.46 -15.70
C ALA A 56 8.05 12.66 -16.58
N ARG A 57 8.00 13.90 -16.07
CA ARG A 57 8.50 15.08 -16.80
C ARG A 57 9.99 15.01 -17.10
N ALA A 58 10.80 14.51 -16.16
CA ALA A 58 12.24 14.33 -16.38
C ALA A 58 12.54 13.24 -17.43
N LEU A 59 11.59 12.33 -17.64
CA LEU A 59 11.67 11.24 -18.61
C LEU A 59 10.89 11.54 -19.91
N GLU A 60 10.21 12.69 -19.99
CA GLU A 60 9.45 13.17 -21.16
C GLU A 60 10.27 13.17 -22.47
N PRO A 61 11.55 13.60 -22.51
CA PRO A 61 12.31 13.57 -23.76
C PRO A 61 12.55 12.15 -24.28
N ASP A 62 12.52 11.14 -23.41
CA ASP A 62 12.63 9.72 -23.76
C ASP A 62 11.25 9.05 -23.97
N GLU A 63 10.15 9.66 -23.50
CA GLU A 63 8.79 9.09 -23.56
C GLU A 63 8.16 9.16 -24.96
N HIS A 64 8.53 10.15 -25.77
CA HIS A 64 8.06 10.27 -27.16
C HIS A 64 8.52 9.12 -28.06
N ASP A 65 9.65 8.50 -27.76
CA ASP A 65 10.16 7.30 -28.44
C ASP A 65 9.63 6.00 -27.83
N PHE A 66 9.02 6.07 -26.63
CA PHE A 66 8.67 4.92 -25.79
C PHE A 66 7.24 4.41 -26.01
N LEU A 67 6.31 5.31 -26.33
CA LEU A 67 4.95 4.96 -26.74
C LEU A 67 4.82 5.00 -28.26
N GLY A 68 5.74 4.29 -28.93
CA GLY A 68 5.58 3.90 -30.32
C GLY A 68 4.23 3.21 -30.53
N ILE A 69 3.68 3.39 -31.72
CA ILE A 69 2.36 2.91 -32.17
C ILE A 69 2.05 1.52 -31.56
N PRO A 70 0.88 1.34 -30.91
CA PRO A 70 0.54 0.08 -30.25
C PRO A 70 0.66 -1.10 -31.23
N GLY A 71 1.44 -2.13 -30.85
CA GLY A 71 1.64 -3.35 -31.64
C GLY A 71 3.07 -3.62 -32.12
N LEU A 72 4.05 -2.78 -31.79
CA LEU A 72 5.46 -3.02 -32.16
C LEU A 72 6.18 -4.00 -31.21
N LEU A 73 5.83 -3.98 -29.92
CA LEU A 73 6.46 -4.80 -28.90
C LEU A 73 5.62 -6.04 -28.59
N THR A 74 6.28 -7.18 -28.48
CA THR A 74 5.71 -8.38 -27.88
C THR A 74 5.47 -8.18 -26.37
N PRO A 75 4.61 -8.99 -25.74
CA PRO A 75 4.41 -8.95 -24.28
C PRO A 75 5.72 -9.15 -23.51
N GLU A 76 6.61 -10.02 -23.99
CA GLU A 76 7.89 -10.30 -23.36
C GLU A 76 8.84 -9.09 -23.42
N GLU A 77 8.88 -8.40 -24.57
CA GLU A 77 9.68 -7.18 -24.74
C GLU A 77 9.13 -6.04 -23.88
N THR A 78 7.79 -5.93 -23.77
CA THR A 78 7.14 -4.96 -22.90
C THR A 78 7.49 -5.21 -21.42
N ALA A 79 7.44 -6.47 -20.99
CA ALA A 79 7.83 -6.86 -19.64
C ALA A 79 9.31 -6.57 -19.35
N ALA A 80 10.20 -6.85 -20.31
CA ALA A 80 11.64 -6.57 -20.17
C ALA A 80 11.92 -5.07 -20.04
N LEU A 81 11.25 -4.24 -20.84
CA LEU A 81 11.37 -2.78 -20.77
C LEU A 81 10.82 -2.21 -19.46
N LEU A 82 9.65 -2.67 -19.01
CA LEU A 82 9.07 -2.28 -17.73
C LEU A 82 9.98 -2.66 -16.55
N ALA A 83 10.58 -3.84 -16.59
CA ALA A 83 11.55 -4.27 -15.57
C ALA A 83 12.81 -3.39 -15.54
N SER A 84 13.34 -3.03 -16.72
CA SER A 84 14.49 -2.11 -16.84
C SER A 84 14.16 -0.73 -16.24
N ARG A 85 12.97 -0.19 -16.55
CA ARG A 85 12.53 1.10 -16.04
C ARG A 85 12.28 1.07 -14.54
N ASP A 86 11.62 0.05 -14.03
CA ASP A 86 11.40 -0.16 -12.59
C ASP A 86 12.73 -0.25 -11.82
N ALA A 87 13.77 -0.87 -12.39
CA ALA A 87 15.11 -0.87 -11.81
C ALA A 87 15.75 0.52 -11.77
N GLU A 88 15.61 1.31 -12.84
CA GLU A 88 16.15 2.67 -12.93
C GLU A 88 15.42 3.64 -11.98
N ILE A 89 14.09 3.57 -11.91
CA ILE A 89 13.28 4.33 -10.95
C ILE A 89 13.77 4.02 -9.53
N ARG A 90 13.83 2.74 -9.15
CA ARG A 90 14.33 2.33 -7.82
C ARG A 90 15.77 2.77 -7.55
N LYS A 91 16.62 2.87 -8.58
CA LYS A 91 17.99 3.35 -8.43
C LYS A 91 17.99 4.85 -8.14
N ARG A 92 17.21 5.64 -8.88
CA ARG A 92 17.07 7.09 -8.68
C ARG A 92 16.44 7.43 -7.34
N THR A 93 15.38 6.73 -6.95
CA THR A 93 14.76 6.88 -5.61
C THR A 93 15.72 6.54 -4.48
N ARG A 94 16.73 5.68 -4.71
CA ARG A 94 17.76 5.36 -3.71
C ARG A 94 18.92 6.35 -3.69
N SER A 95 19.26 6.98 -4.82
CA SER A 95 20.34 7.96 -4.92
C SER A 95 19.89 9.37 -4.50
N SER A 96 18.64 9.70 -4.76
CA SER A 96 17.97 10.86 -4.19
C SER A 96 17.53 10.48 -2.78
N GLY A 97 18.40 10.68 -1.79
CA GLY A 97 18.03 10.53 -0.38
C GLY A 97 16.74 11.32 -0.06
N PRO A 98 16.04 11.01 1.06
CA PRO A 98 14.70 11.54 1.30
C PRO A 98 14.75 13.07 1.28
N ALA A 99 14.25 13.66 0.20
CA ALA A 99 14.05 15.09 0.12
C ALA A 99 12.86 15.40 1.02
N GLU A 100 13.13 16.06 2.14
CA GLU A 100 12.13 16.71 2.97
C GLU A 100 11.34 17.69 2.09
N GLY A 101 10.11 17.32 1.78
CA GLY A 101 9.13 18.18 1.14
C GLY A 101 7.79 17.90 1.79
N ASP A 102 7.28 18.87 2.55
CA ASP A 102 5.95 18.88 3.15
C ASP A 102 4.88 18.59 2.09
N ALA A 103 4.39 17.36 2.08
CA ALA A 103 3.10 16.98 1.54
C ALA A 103 2.61 15.80 2.38
N ASP A 104 1.74 16.13 3.32
CA ASP A 104 0.84 15.28 4.10
C ASP A 104 1.04 13.74 3.98
N SER A 105 1.84 13.21 4.89
CA SER A 105 1.51 12.03 5.69
C SER A 105 0.94 10.77 4.99
N VAL A 106 1.57 10.26 3.92
CA VAL A 106 1.66 8.80 3.75
C VAL A 106 3.11 8.43 4.04
N PRO A 107 3.41 7.83 5.21
CA PRO A 107 4.79 7.64 5.58
C PRO A 107 5.41 6.64 4.60
N ALA A 108 6.50 7.05 3.92
CA ALA A 108 7.50 6.18 3.28
C ALA A 108 8.18 5.19 4.27
N ARG A 109 7.56 4.96 5.43
CA ARG A 109 7.82 3.96 6.45
C ARG A 109 7.02 2.67 6.20
N GLU A 110 6.05 2.69 5.28
CA GLU A 110 5.25 1.51 4.93
C GLU A 110 6.06 0.30 4.44
N PRO A 111 7.09 0.41 3.55
CA PRO A 111 7.79 -0.77 3.05
C PRO A 111 8.55 -1.55 4.14
N GLU A 112 9.10 -0.83 5.11
CA GLU A 112 9.75 -1.44 6.28
C GLU A 112 8.71 -1.95 7.28
N THR A 113 7.64 -1.19 7.51
CA THR A 113 6.61 -1.54 8.50
C THR A 113 5.86 -2.83 8.14
N TRP A 114 5.52 -3.07 6.87
CA TRP A 114 4.88 -4.33 6.47
C TRP A 114 5.83 -5.53 6.59
N ARG A 115 7.11 -5.35 6.24
CA ARG A 115 8.14 -6.39 6.38
C ARG A 115 8.36 -6.75 7.85
N LEU A 116 8.47 -5.74 8.72
CA LEU A 116 8.59 -5.91 10.16
C LEU A 116 7.37 -6.63 10.74
N THR A 117 6.16 -6.20 10.37
CA THR A 117 4.90 -6.83 10.79
C THR A 117 4.83 -8.30 10.35
N GLY A 118 5.23 -8.60 9.11
CA GLY A 118 5.30 -9.97 8.59
C GLY A 118 6.31 -10.85 9.34
N SER A 119 7.49 -10.30 9.66
CA SER A 119 8.52 -11.00 10.43
C SER A 119 8.07 -11.30 11.87
N LEU A 120 7.44 -10.32 12.54
CA LEU A 120 6.90 -10.50 13.89
C LEU A 120 5.81 -11.57 13.95
N ARG A 121 4.92 -11.65 12.95
CA ARG A 121 3.90 -12.71 12.89
C ARG A 121 4.54 -14.10 12.81
N ARG A 122 5.61 -14.26 12.03
CA ARG A 122 6.35 -15.53 11.94
C ARG A 122 7.05 -15.86 13.26
N GLU A 123 7.70 -14.87 13.87
CA GLU A 123 8.35 -15.02 15.16
C GLU A 123 7.36 -15.45 16.26
N ILE A 124 6.20 -14.79 16.34
CA ILE A 124 5.12 -15.15 17.27
C ILE A 124 4.67 -16.60 17.06
N ASN A 125 4.45 -17.04 15.81
CA ASN A 125 4.05 -18.43 15.54
C ASN A 125 5.12 -19.44 15.99
N ASN A 126 6.40 -19.11 15.83
CA ASN A 126 7.51 -19.93 16.30
C ASN A 126 7.56 -19.96 17.84
N LEU A 127 7.37 -18.82 18.51
CA LEU A 127 7.32 -18.73 19.96
C LEU A 127 6.15 -19.50 20.55
N VAL A 128 4.95 -19.39 19.96
CA VAL A 128 3.79 -20.20 20.36
C VAL A 128 4.11 -21.69 20.28
N SER A 129 4.77 -22.13 19.21
CA SER A 129 5.17 -23.54 19.06
C SER A 129 6.16 -24.00 20.13
N GLN A 130 7.12 -23.14 20.50
CA GLN A 130 8.08 -23.42 21.56
C GLN A 130 7.41 -23.49 22.94
N VAL A 131 6.54 -22.53 23.26
CA VAL A 131 5.78 -22.50 24.51
C VAL A 131 4.84 -23.72 24.59
N ALA A 132 4.17 -24.07 23.49
CA ALA A 132 3.31 -25.25 23.40
C ALA A 132 4.07 -26.54 23.72
N ALA A 133 5.23 -26.71 23.10
CA ALA A 133 6.10 -27.86 23.33
C ALA A 133 6.60 -27.92 24.78
N ARG A 134 7.00 -26.78 25.35
CA ARG A 134 7.53 -26.71 26.72
C ARG A 134 6.46 -26.98 27.78
N GLN A 135 5.24 -26.46 27.59
CA GLN A 135 4.15 -26.57 28.55
C GLN A 135 3.22 -27.77 28.30
N GLY A 136 3.38 -28.49 27.18
CA GLY A 136 2.52 -29.63 26.82
C GLY A 136 1.07 -29.22 26.51
N ARG A 137 0.84 -27.97 26.11
CA ARG A 137 -0.49 -27.38 25.85
C ARG A 137 -0.75 -27.26 24.35
N PRO A 138 -2.02 -27.38 23.89
CA PRO A 138 -2.33 -27.18 22.48
C PRO A 138 -2.11 -25.71 22.07
N HIS A 139 -1.63 -25.47 20.85
CA HIS A 139 -1.37 -24.12 20.29
C HIS A 139 -2.58 -23.19 20.41
N SER A 140 -3.79 -23.71 20.21
CA SER A 140 -5.04 -22.94 20.32
C SER A 140 -5.21 -22.31 21.71
N SER A 141 -4.87 -23.04 22.78
CA SER A 141 -4.98 -22.52 24.16
C SER A 141 -4.01 -21.37 24.42
N ILE A 142 -2.80 -21.44 23.87
CA ILE A 142 -1.79 -20.37 23.98
C ILE A 142 -2.22 -19.16 23.16
N HIS A 143 -2.76 -19.35 21.95
CA HIS A 143 -3.30 -18.25 21.16
C HIS A 143 -4.48 -17.53 21.84
N VAL A 144 -5.30 -18.24 22.62
CA VAL A 144 -6.37 -17.64 23.42
C VAL A 144 -5.78 -16.85 24.58
N GLU A 145 -4.86 -17.44 25.34
CA GLU A 145 -4.17 -16.78 26.45
C GLU A 145 -3.48 -15.49 26.02
N VAL A 146 -2.69 -15.52 24.94
CA VAL A 146 -1.99 -14.35 24.42
C VAL A 146 -2.97 -13.25 24.00
N ARG A 147 -4.14 -13.61 23.44
CA ARG A 147 -5.19 -12.64 23.08
C ARG A 147 -5.94 -12.08 24.29
N SER A 148 -6.01 -12.83 25.39
CA SER A 148 -6.57 -12.36 26.65
C SER A 148 -5.59 -11.44 27.39
N ALA A 149 -4.28 -11.77 27.39
CA ALA A 149 -3.25 -10.98 28.05
C ALA A 149 -2.92 -9.68 27.30
N VAL A 150 -2.86 -9.74 25.97
CA VAL A 150 -2.64 -8.57 25.10
C VAL A 150 -3.87 -8.39 24.20
N PRO A 151 -4.86 -7.60 24.67
CA PRO A 151 -6.10 -7.38 23.94
C PRO A 151 -5.85 -6.63 22.62
N GLY A 152 -6.71 -6.86 21.64
CA GLY A 152 -6.63 -6.23 20.34
C GLY A 152 -7.11 -7.13 19.20
N PRO A 153 -7.09 -6.62 17.96
CA PRO A 153 -7.53 -7.37 16.78
C PRO A 153 -6.70 -8.66 16.53
N PRO A 154 -7.21 -9.56 15.67
CA PRO A 154 -6.48 -10.77 15.25
C PRO A 154 -5.09 -10.44 14.70
N SER A 155 -4.10 -11.33 14.89
CA SER A 155 -2.71 -11.07 14.50
C SER A 155 -2.53 -10.69 13.01
N ALA A 156 -3.42 -11.13 12.13
CA ALA A 156 -3.42 -10.77 10.70
C ALA A 156 -3.70 -9.28 10.43
N SER A 157 -4.44 -8.60 11.32
CA SER A 157 -4.79 -7.17 11.22
C SER A 157 -4.28 -6.35 12.41
N ALA A 158 -3.50 -6.95 13.31
CA ALA A 158 -2.92 -6.26 14.45
C ALA A 158 -1.81 -5.28 14.03
N SER A 159 -1.76 -4.15 14.74
CA SER A 159 -0.69 -3.15 14.61
C SER A 159 0.65 -3.69 15.11
N LEU A 160 1.73 -3.01 14.70
CA LEU A 160 3.09 -3.37 15.09
C LEU A 160 3.28 -3.45 16.61
N GLU A 161 2.73 -2.47 17.34
CA GLU A 161 2.80 -2.39 18.80
C GLU A 161 2.16 -3.60 19.48
N ILE A 162 0.98 -4.02 19.02
CA ILE A 162 0.26 -5.17 19.56
C ILE A 162 1.02 -6.46 19.28
N LEU A 163 1.63 -6.60 18.09
CA LEU A 163 2.44 -7.77 17.76
C LEU A 163 3.71 -7.84 18.62
N SER A 164 4.41 -6.72 18.81
CA SER A 164 5.57 -6.64 19.69
C SER A 164 5.21 -7.00 21.14
N ALA A 165 4.12 -6.44 21.68
CA ALA A 165 3.64 -6.76 23.02
C ALA A 165 3.28 -8.26 23.17
N ARG A 166 2.65 -8.86 22.16
CA ARG A 166 2.36 -10.31 22.14
C ARG A 166 3.63 -11.16 22.11
N ARG A 167 4.64 -10.77 21.32
CA ARG A 167 5.96 -11.42 21.29
C ARG A 167 6.62 -11.37 22.67
N ASP A 168 6.66 -10.20 23.28
CA ASP A 168 7.32 -10.00 24.58
C ASP A 168 6.64 -10.80 25.69
N HIS A 169 5.30 -10.86 25.67
CA HIS A 169 4.55 -11.73 26.56
C HIS A 169 4.93 -13.21 26.37
N LEU A 170 5.01 -13.71 25.14
CA LEU A 170 5.44 -15.09 24.86
C LEU A 170 6.88 -15.38 25.30
N LEU A 171 7.79 -14.42 25.16
CA LEU A 171 9.17 -14.57 25.62
C LEU A 171 9.24 -14.72 27.15
N SER A 172 8.38 -14.02 27.89
CA SER A 172 8.32 -14.15 29.36
C SER A 172 8.01 -15.58 29.82
N HIS A 173 7.22 -16.34 29.06
CA HIS A 173 6.92 -17.76 29.32
C HIS A 173 8.10 -18.70 29.04
N LEU A 174 9.10 -18.26 28.27
CA LEU A 174 10.28 -19.06 27.93
C LEU A 174 11.47 -18.77 28.86
N VAL A 175 11.51 -17.60 29.50
CA VAL A 175 12.59 -17.19 30.42
C VAL A 175 12.36 -17.66 31.86
N ALA A 176 11.09 -17.88 32.26
CA ALA A 176 10.73 -18.55 33.52
C ALA A 176 10.94 -20.06 33.41
#